data_AF-A0A402BBU8-F1
#
_entry.id   AF-A0A402BBU8-F1
#
_cell.length_a   1.000
_cell.length_b   1.000
_cell.length_c   1.000
_cell.angle_alpha   90.00
_cell.angle_beta   90.00
_cell.angle_gamma   90.00
#
_symmetry.space_group_name_H-M   'P 1'
#
loop_
_entity.id
_entity.type
_entity.pdbx_description
1 polymer ?
#
loop_
_entity_poly.entity_id
_entity_poly.type
_entity_poly.pdbx_seq_one_letter_code
_entity_poly.pdbx_strand_id
1 'polypeptide(L)'
;MLNQLELAFGRYNGGQVAPIGSYLCPRTLAIQQLTADGVLPQDGTWVRVDASGTQTLANIAANVNAVLGSSYSAASFHTHGAADLIGNPGQGSNDA
;
A
#
# COMPACT_ATOMS: atom_id res chain seq x y z
N MET A 1 0.42 7.63 -13.95
CA MET A 1 1.19 6.92 -12.90
C MET A 1 0.41 5.74 -12.33
N LEU A 2 -0.78 5.95 -11.75
CA LEU A 2 -1.64 4.88 -11.20
C LEU A 2 -2.00 3.80 -12.24
N ASN A 3 -2.50 4.17 -13.43
CA ASN A 3 -2.91 3.20 -14.46
C ASN A 3 -1.80 2.22 -14.91
N GLN A 4 -0.54 2.66 -14.99
CA GLN A 4 0.56 1.82 -15.45
C GLN A 4 1.06 0.88 -14.34
N LEU A 5 1.05 1.33 -13.09
CA LEU A 5 1.33 0.48 -11.94
C LEU A 5 0.22 -0.56 -11.73
N GLU A 6 -1.05 -0.16 -11.85
CA GLU A 6 -2.19 -1.07 -11.75
C GLU A 6 -2.16 -2.14 -12.85
N LEU A 7 -1.77 -1.80 -14.08
CA LEU A 7 -1.61 -2.77 -15.17
C LEU A 7 -0.47 -3.76 -14.91
N ALA A 8 0.65 -3.30 -14.35
CA ALA A 8 1.84 -4.13 -14.13
C ALA A 8 1.73 -5.04 -12.90
N PHE A 9 1.12 -4.54 -11.82
CA PHE A 9 1.18 -5.16 -10.49
C PHE A 9 -0.18 -5.55 -9.91
N GLY A 10 -1.28 -5.16 -10.56
CA GLY A 10 -2.64 -5.34 -10.04
C GLY A 10 -2.99 -4.33 -8.95
N ARG A 11 -4.30 -4.17 -8.72
CA ARG A 11 -4.88 -3.18 -7.81
C ARG A 11 -5.63 -3.86 -6.68
N TYR A 12 -5.48 -3.33 -5.48
CA TYR A 12 -6.30 -3.66 -4.30
C TYR A 12 -6.91 -2.38 -3.75
N ASN A 13 -8.20 -2.40 -3.41
CA ASN A 13 -8.82 -1.30 -2.68
C ASN A 13 -8.50 -1.42 -1.19
N GLY A 14 -8.50 -0.28 -0.48
CA GLY A 14 -8.37 -0.28 0.97
C GLY A 14 -9.47 -1.10 1.66
N GLY A 15 -9.13 -1.71 2.80
CA GLY A 15 -10.01 -2.62 3.54
C GLY A 15 -10.19 -4.00 2.90
N GLN A 16 -9.59 -4.27 1.73
CA GLN A 16 -9.61 -5.61 1.14
C GLN A 16 -8.51 -6.50 1.74
N VAL A 17 -8.80 -7.79 1.84
CA VAL A 17 -7.77 -8.81 2.10
C VAL A 17 -6.89 -8.91 0.86
N ALA A 18 -5.58 -8.80 1.07
CA ALA A 18 -4.56 -8.96 0.06
C ALA A 18 -3.51 -10.00 0.52
N PRO A 19 -2.79 -10.62 -0.43
CA PRO A 19 -1.74 -11.57 -0.08
C PRO A 19 -0.57 -10.95 0.72
N ILE A 20 0.34 -11.78 1.21
CA ILE A 20 1.68 -11.33 1.65
C ILE A 20 2.33 -10.41 0.58
N GLY A 21 3.00 -9.34 0.97
CA GLY A 21 3.72 -8.50 -0.01
C GLY A 21 3.99 -7.08 0.43
N SER A 22 4.62 -6.32 -0.48
CA SER A 22 4.85 -4.88 -0.32
C SER A 22 3.93 -4.11 -1.25
N TYR A 23 3.19 -3.17 -0.67
CA TYR A 23 2.12 -2.45 -1.31
C TYR A 23 2.42 -0.97 -1.31
N LEU A 24 2.36 -0.35 -2.48
CA LEU A 24 2.49 1.09 -2.66
C LEU A 24 1.09 1.70 -2.81
N CYS A 25 0.81 2.78 -2.09
CA CYS A 25 -0.29 3.68 -2.40
C CYS A 25 0.24 4.78 -3.36
N PRO A 26 -0.06 4.75 -4.68
CA PRO A 26 0.57 5.66 -5.64
C PRO A 26 0.13 7.12 -5.45
N ARG A 27 -0.94 7.37 -4.68
CA ARG A 27 -1.41 8.71 -4.34
C ARG A 27 -0.52 9.40 -3.29
N THR A 28 -0.08 8.65 -2.28
CA THR A 28 0.63 9.20 -1.11
C THR A 28 2.09 8.77 -1.03
N LEU A 29 2.49 7.78 -1.84
CA LEU A 29 3.78 7.10 -1.77
C LEU A 29 4.02 6.36 -0.44
N ALA A 30 2.92 6.03 0.26
CA ALA A 30 2.95 5.18 1.43
C ALA A 30 3.24 3.72 1.04
N ILE A 31 4.05 3.03 1.85
CA ILE A 31 4.35 1.62 1.74
C ILE A 31 3.72 0.85 2.89
N GLN A 32 2.81 -0.08 2.58
CA GLN A 32 2.31 -1.08 3.51
C GLN A 32 2.97 -2.41 3.19
N GLN A 33 3.52 -3.09 4.20
CA GLN A 33 4.05 -4.44 4.01
C GLN A 33 3.26 -5.43 4.87
N LEU A 34 2.82 -6.50 4.25
CA LEU A 34 2.10 -7.59 4.88
C LEU A 34 3.04 -8.80 4.91
N THR A 35 3.37 -9.32 6.10
CA THR A 35 4.23 -10.50 6.28
C THR A 35 3.46 -11.83 6.21
N ALA A 36 2.14 -11.75 6.08
CA ALA A 36 1.20 -12.82 5.77
C ALA A 36 0.01 -12.20 5.02
N ASP A 37 -0.91 -13.02 4.51
CA ASP A 37 -2.17 -12.50 3.95
C ASP A 37 -2.92 -11.68 5.01
N GLY A 38 -3.42 -10.51 4.63
CA GLY A 38 -3.96 -9.55 5.59
C GLY A 38 -4.76 -8.43 4.94
N VAL A 39 -5.42 -7.63 5.77
CA VAL A 39 -6.24 -6.50 5.32
C VAL A 39 -5.34 -5.29 5.07
N LEU A 40 -5.49 -4.67 3.90
CA LEU A 40 -4.83 -3.40 3.60
C LEU A 40 -5.53 -2.24 4.31
N PRO A 41 -4.81 -1.15 4.64
CA PRO A 41 -5.40 0.03 5.27
C PRO A 41 -6.63 0.53 4.53
N GLN A 42 -7.63 0.99 5.28
CA GLN A 42 -8.95 1.35 4.78
C GLN A 42 -8.85 2.44 3.71
N ASP A 43 -7.92 3.38 3.90
CA ASP A 43 -7.75 4.50 3.00
C ASP A 43 -6.89 4.15 1.78
N GLY A 44 -7.48 4.35 0.61
CA GLY A 44 -6.76 4.47 -0.65
C GLY A 44 -6.81 3.27 -1.58
N THR A 45 -5.86 3.25 -2.50
CA THR A 45 -5.70 2.23 -3.52
C THR A 45 -4.25 1.78 -3.51
N TRP A 46 -4.08 0.48 -3.41
CA TRP A 46 -2.81 -0.16 -3.15
C TRP A 46 -2.41 -1.04 -4.33
N VAL A 47 -1.12 -1.04 -4.62
CA VAL A 47 -0.53 -1.80 -5.71
C VAL A 47 0.59 -2.69 -5.16
N ARG A 48 0.55 -3.99 -5.44
CA ARG A 48 1.55 -4.94 -4.91
C ARG A 48 2.84 -4.88 -5.74
N VAL A 49 3.74 -3.99 -5.33
CA VAL A 49 5.01 -3.71 -6.04
C VAL A 49 6.09 -4.76 -5.77
N ASP A 50 5.91 -5.62 -4.77
CA ASP A 50 6.75 -6.79 -4.52
C ASP A 50 5.97 -7.90 -3.80
N ALA A 51 6.33 -9.16 -4.07
CA ALA A 51 5.71 -10.32 -3.44
C ALA A 51 6.18 -10.55 -1.99
N SER A 52 7.34 -10.00 -1.61
CA SER A 52 7.91 -10.06 -0.27
C SER A 52 7.27 -9.03 0.67
N GLY A 53 6.93 -9.48 1.88
CA GLY A 53 6.43 -8.64 2.98
C GLY A 53 7.52 -7.90 3.77
N THR A 54 8.79 -8.01 3.38
CA THR A 54 9.92 -7.43 4.14
C THR A 54 10.93 -6.73 3.25
N GLN A 55 10.47 -6.13 2.15
CA GLN A 55 11.34 -5.39 1.25
C GLN A 55 11.83 -4.05 1.82
N THR A 56 13.07 -3.68 1.49
CA THR A 56 13.59 -2.32 1.72
C THR A 56 12.95 -1.31 0.77
N LEU A 57 12.81 -0.06 1.23
CA LEU A 57 12.31 1.05 0.40
C LEU A 57 13.19 1.31 -0.84
N ALA A 58 14.50 1.00 -0.77
CA ALA A 58 15.41 1.14 -1.89
C ALA A 58 15.09 0.18 -3.04
N ASN A 59 14.81 -1.10 -2.76
CA ASN A 59 14.45 -2.01 -3.86
C ASN A 59 13.01 -1.77 -4.31
N ILE A 60 12.10 -1.32 -3.43
CA ILE A 60 10.78 -0.87 -3.86
C ILE A 60 10.90 0.26 -4.87
N ALA A 61 11.79 1.24 -4.62
CA ALA A 61 12.10 2.29 -5.58
C ALA A 61 12.57 1.72 -6.92
N ALA A 62 13.46 0.71 -6.89
CA ALA A 62 13.94 0.04 -8.09
C ALA A 62 12.79 -0.63 -8.88
N ASN A 63 11.90 -1.38 -8.22
CA ASN A 63 10.75 -2.04 -8.85
C ASN A 63 9.80 -1.02 -9.49
N VAL A 64 9.50 0.07 -8.78
CA VAL A 64 8.62 1.15 -9.27
C VAL A 64 9.25 1.86 -10.46
N ASN A 65 10.55 2.20 -10.37
CA ASN A 65 11.28 2.87 -11.45
C ASN A 65 11.41 1.98 -12.69
N ALA A 66 11.57 0.66 -12.53
CA ALA A 66 11.61 -0.28 -13.65
C ALA A 66 10.30 -0.29 -14.45
N VAL A 67 9.16 -0.08 -13.79
CA VAL A 67 7.86 -0.01 -14.46
C VAL A 67 7.59 1.39 -15.02
N LEU A 68 7.94 2.46 -14.30
CA LEU A 68 7.53 3.82 -14.64
C LEU A 68 8.58 4.65 -15.38
N GLY A 69 9.83 4.20 -15.46
CA GLY A 69 10.93 5.01 -15.99
C GLY A 69 11.22 6.26 -15.14
N SER A 70 10.92 6.20 -13.84
CA SER A 70 11.08 7.30 -12.88
C SER A 70 12.41 7.26 -12.14
N SER A 71 12.65 8.28 -11.29
CA SER A 71 13.88 8.42 -10.48
C SER A 71 13.59 8.43 -8.98
N TYR A 72 12.62 7.63 -8.51
CA TYR A 72 12.35 7.52 -7.07
C TYR A 72 13.55 6.93 -6.33
N SER A 73 13.73 7.37 -5.09
CA SER A 73 14.69 6.80 -4.15
C SER A 73 13.97 6.30 -2.91
N ALA A 74 14.69 5.64 -2.00
CA ALA A 74 14.12 5.24 -0.71
C ALA A 74 13.46 6.41 0.05
N ALA A 75 14.02 7.62 -0.06
CA ALA A 75 13.52 8.82 0.60
C ALA A 75 12.22 9.37 -0.02
N SER A 76 11.83 8.88 -1.20
CA SER A 76 10.56 9.25 -1.83
C SER A 76 9.35 8.58 -1.20
N PHE A 77 9.57 7.54 -0.41
CA PHE A 77 8.52 6.74 0.21
C PHE A 77 8.53 6.90 1.72
N HIS A 78 7.39 6.60 2.33
CA HIS A 78 7.28 6.47 3.77
C HIS A 78 6.53 5.19 4.11
N THR A 79 6.86 4.54 5.21
CA THR A 79 6.09 3.40 5.70
C THR A 79 4.73 3.89 6.18
N HIS A 80 3.67 3.13 5.87
CA HIS A 80 2.35 3.39 6.41
C HIS A 80 2.37 3.10 7.93
N GLY A 81 1.98 4.08 8.74
CA GLY A 81 1.88 3.92 10.19
C GLY A 81 0.67 3.05 10.54
N ALA A 82 0.80 2.16 11.53
CA ALA A 82 -0.21 1.18 11.94
C ALA A 82 -1.52 1.78 12.54
N ALA A 83 -1.81 3.07 12.31
CA ALA A 83 -2.89 3.79 12.99
C ALA A 83 -4.21 3.88 12.21
N ASP A 84 -4.27 3.49 10.93
CA ASP A 84 -5.53 3.53 10.18
C ASP A 84 -6.23 2.17 10.13
N LEU A 85 -6.87 1.84 11.25
CA LEU A 85 -8.01 0.93 11.30
C LEU A 85 -9.20 1.69 11.92
N ILE A 86 -9.57 2.87 11.40
CA ILE A 86 -10.86 3.47 11.79
C ILE A 86 -11.98 2.78 11.01
N GLY A 87 -12.24 1.53 11.37
CA GLY A 87 -13.47 0.81 11.05
C GLY A 87 -14.58 1.13 12.05
N ASN A 88 -14.90 2.42 12.29
CA ASN A 88 -16.01 2.80 13.18
C ASN A 88 -17.07 3.72 12.53
N PRO A 89 -17.68 3.39 11.36
CA PRO A 89 -19.00 3.92 11.06
C PRO A 89 -20.04 3.16 11.90
N GLY A 90 -20.25 3.56 13.16
CA GLY A 90 -21.24 2.89 14.01
C GLY A 90 -21.25 3.20 15.51
N GLN A 91 -20.27 3.92 16.06
CA GLN A 91 -20.38 4.42 17.44
C GLN A 91 -21.20 5.72 17.48
N GLY A 92 -22.43 5.64 16.95
CA GLY A 92 -23.48 6.56 17.34
C GLY A 92 -23.73 6.31 18.82
N SER A 93 -23.20 7.18 19.66
CA SER A 93 -23.50 7.27 21.09
C SER A 93 -24.99 7.56 21.28
N ASN A 94 -25.83 6.56 21.10
CA ASN A 94 -27.14 6.50 21.71
C ASN A 94 -27.00 5.54 22.89
N ASP A 95 -26.59 6.10 24.03
CA ASP A 95 -27.09 5.58 25.30
C ASP A 95 -28.21 6.52 25.76
N ALA A 96 -29.22 5.90 26.35
CA ALA A 96 -30.58 6.36 26.56
C ALA A 96 -30.74 7.55 27.53
#